data_AF-A0ABD8B629-F1
#
_entry.id   AF-A0ABD8B629-F1
#
_cell.length_a   1.000
_cell.length_b   1.000
_cell.length_c   1.000
_cell.angle_alpha   90.00
_cell.angle_beta   90.00
_cell.angle_gamma   90.00
#
_symmetry.space_group_name_H-M   'P 1'
#
loop_
_entity.id
_entity.type
_entity.pdbx_description
1 polymer ?
#
loop_
_entity_poly.entity_id
_entity_poly.type
_entity_poly.pdbx_seq_one_letter_code
_entity_poly.pdbx_strand_id
1 'polypeptide(L)' 'MIDGIRFRVRTGIPWRDIPEQYGPWGRAYDLFRRWLRNGVWSLTSQVAAVTADPLHR' A
#
# COMPACT_ATOMS: atom_id res chain seq x y z
N MET A 1 0.47 10.83 -6.96
CA MET A 1 -0.64 9.83 -6.85
C MET A 1 -0.17 8.55 -6.15
N ILE A 2 0.81 7.80 -6.69
CA ILE A 2 1.44 6.69 -5.94
C ILE A 2 2.16 7.20 -4.68
N ASP A 3 2.72 8.41 -4.71
CA ASP A 3 3.37 9.01 -3.54
C ASP A 3 2.40 9.24 -2.38
N GLY A 4 1.12 9.54 -2.67
CA GLY A 4 0.07 9.64 -1.64
C GLY A 4 -0.25 8.29 -1.01
N ILE A 5 -0.25 7.21 -1.80
CA ILE A 5 -0.41 5.84 -1.29
C ILE A 5 0.79 5.46 -0.42
N ARG A 6 2.02 5.72 -0.88
CA ARG A 6 3.26 5.46 -0.12
C ARG A 6 3.30 6.24 1.18
N PHE A 7 2.91 7.53 1.14
CA PHE A 7 2.84 8.37 2.31
C PHE A 7 1.86 7.79 3.34
N ARG A 8 0.62 7.49 2.93
CA ARG A 8 -0.39 6.87 3.80
C ARG A 8 0.07 5.54 4.39
N VAL A 9 0.71 4.68 3.59
CA VAL A 9 1.21 3.37 4.09
C VAL A 9 2.32 3.57 5.12
N ARG A 10 3.17 4.57 4.95
CA ARG A 10 4.27 4.88 5.88
C ARG A 10 3.80 5.59 7.15
N THR A 11 2.82 6.49 7.07
CA THR A 11 2.40 7.34 8.19
C THR A 11 1.13 6.87 8.88
N GLY A 12 0.32 6.03 8.21
CA GLY A 12 -0.94 5.51 8.75
C GLY A 12 -2.08 6.52 8.81
N ILE A 13 -1.88 7.76 8.37
CA ILE A 13 -2.90 8.81 8.47
C ILE A 13 -4.13 8.52 7.59
N PRO A 14 -5.30 9.08 7.94
CA PRO A 14 -6.49 8.99 7.09
C PRO A 14 -6.25 9.54 5.68
N TRP A 15 -6.93 8.98 4.68
CA TRP A 15 -6.79 9.42 3.28
C TRP A 15 -7.09 10.90 3.07
N ARG A 16 -8.04 11.45 3.84
CA ARG A 16 -8.46 12.86 3.74
C ARG A 16 -7.43 13.84 4.29
N ASP A 17 -6.50 13.35 5.10
CA ASP A 17 -5.46 14.16 5.74
C ASP A 17 -4.13 14.11 4.97
N ILE A 18 -4.11 13.43 3.82
CA ILE A 18 -2.92 13.39 2.96
C ILE A 18 -2.68 14.80 2.39
N PRO A 19 -1.46 15.35 2.55
CA PRO A 19 -1.13 16.66 1.99
C PRO A 19 -1.35 16.71 0.48
N GLU A 20 -1.94 17.80 -0.02
CA GLU A 20 -2.27 17.97 -1.44
C GLU A 20 -1.07 17.88 -2.38
N GLN A 21 0.14 18.14 -1.87
CA GLN A 21 1.41 17.97 -2.61
C GLN A 21 1.61 16.53 -3.14
N TYR A 22 0.95 15.54 -2.54
CA TYR A 22 0.98 14.14 -3.01
C TYR A 22 -0.09 13.82 -4.08
N GLY A 23 -0.90 14.81 -4.42
CA GLY A 23 -2.02 14.76 -5.35
C GLY A 23 -3.37 14.50 -4.65
N PRO A 24 -4.46 14.54 -5.42
CA PRO A 24 -5.81 14.37 -4.87
C PRO A 24 -6.00 12.98 -4.26
N TRP A 25 -6.33 12.94 -2.97
CA TRP A 25 -6.48 11.71 -2.20
C TRP A 25 -7.50 10.74 -2.79
N GLY A 26 -8.57 11.23 -3.42
CA GLY A 26 -9.61 10.39 -4.03
C GLY A 26 -9.06 9.48 -5.12
N ARG A 27 -8.18 10.01 -5.98
CA ARG A 27 -7.50 9.23 -7.02
C ARG A 27 -6.56 8.19 -6.44
N ALA A 28 -5.82 8.56 -5.39
CA ALA A 28 -4.93 7.63 -4.68
C ALA A 28 -5.72 6.49 -4.02
N TYR A 29 -6.85 6.82 -3.39
CA TYR A 29 -7.77 5.86 -2.79
C TYR A 29 -8.40 4.92 -3.82
N ASP A 30 -8.84 5.44 -4.97
CA ASP A 30 -9.42 4.63 -6.04
C ASP A 30 -8.41 3.63 -6.61
N LEU A 31 -7.17 4.07 -6.82
CA LEU A 31 -6.07 3.20 -7.25
C LEU A 31 -5.77 2.13 -6.18
N PHE A 32 -5.68 2.54 -4.92
CA PHE A 32 -5.44 1.61 -3.81
C PHE A 32 -6.56 0.56 -3.68
N ARG A 33 -7.83 0.96 -3.82
CA ARG A 33 -8.97 0.02 -3.85
C ARG A 33 -8.94 -0.90 -5.06
N ARG A 34 -8.51 -0.43 -6.24
CA ARG A 34 -8.34 -1.28 -7.41
C ARG A 34 -7.26 -2.33 -7.18
N TRP A 35 -6.15 -1.97 -6.54
CA TRP A 35 -5.10 -2.93 -6.18
C TRP A 35 -5.56 -3.99 -5.18
N LEU A 36 -6.34 -3.60 -4.16
CA LEU A 36 -6.94 -4.55 -3.21
C LEU A 36 -7.91 -5.50 -3.92
N ARG A 37 -8.76 -5.00 -4.81
CA ARG A 37 -9.74 -5.82 -5.55
C ARG A 37 -9.12 -6.72 -6.60
N ASN A 38 -8.04 -6.27 -7.25
CA ASN A 38 -7.36 -7.03 -8.29
C ASN A 38 -6.43 -8.11 -7.70
N GLY A 39 -6.42 -8.31 -6.37
CA GLY A 39 -5.60 -9.34 -5.74
C GLY A 39 -4.10 -9.12 -5.88
N VAL A 40 -3.64 -7.90 -6.21
CA VAL A 40 -2.20 -7.58 -6.33
C VAL A 40 -1.46 -7.86 -5.02
N TRP A 41 -2.16 -7.76 -3.89
CA TRP A 41 -1.64 -8.12 -2.57
C TRP A 41 -1.68 -9.62 -2.26
N SER A 42 -2.46 -10.42 -3.00
CA SER A 42 -2.56 -11.87 -2.79
C SER A 42 -1.30 -12.62 -3.22
N LEU A 43 -0.45 -12.02 -4.06
CA LEU A 43 0.86 -12.55 -4.42
C LEU A 43 1.94 -12.21 -3.37
N THR A 44 1.86 -11.03 -2.74
CA THR A 44 2.91 -10.53 -1.85
C THR A 44 2.93 -11.24 -0.49
N SER A 45 1.77 -11.65 0.03
CA SER A 45 1.70 -12.41 1.28
C SER A 45 2.45 -13.76 1.20
N GLN A 46 2.49 -14.38 0.01
CA GLN A 46 3.22 -15.63 -0.21
C GLN A 46 4.73 -15.39 -0.33
N VAL A 47 5.16 -14.30 -0.97
CA VAL A 47 6.59 -13.97 -1.09
C VAL A 47 7.18 -13.53 0.25
N ALA A 48 6.44 -12.76 1.06
CA ALA A 48 6.89 -12.37 2.40
C ALA A 48 7.06 -13.56 3.35
N ALA A 49 6.29 -14.64 3.17
CA ALA A 49 6.43 -15.87 3.95
C ALA A 49 7.68 -16.69 3.54
N VAL A 50 8.16 -16.55 2.31
CA VAL A 50 9.35 -17.27 1.81
C VAL A 50 10.65 -16.58 2.22
N THR A 51 10.66 -15.25 2.37
CA THR A 51 11.86 -14.50 2.80
C THR A 51 11.96 -14.29 4.32
N ALA A 52 10.92 -14.67 5.07
CA ALA A 52 10.88 -14.57 6.54
C ALA A 52 11.42 -15.82 7.26
N ASP A 53 12.05 -16.75 6.54
CA ASP A 53 12.87 -17.81 7.15
C ASP A 53 14.36 -17.58 6.87
N PRO A 54 15.04 -16.78 7.71
CA PRO A 54 16.47 -16.87 7.87
C PRO A 54 16.78 -17.80 9.06
N LEU A 55 17.15 -19.04 8.74
CA LEU A 55 17.95 -19.92 9.60
C LEU A 55 17.37 -20.20 11.01
N HIS A 56 16.48 -21.20 11.17
CA HIS A 56 16.51 -22.07 12.36
C HIS A 56 15.71 -23.38 12.19
N ARG A 57 16.26 -24.34 11.44
CA ARG A 57 16.57 -25.70 11.92
C ARG A 57 17.51 -26.40 10.95
#